data_AF-A0AAD4PJL3-F1
#
_entry.id   AF-A0AAD4PJL3-F1
#
_cell.length_a   1.000
_cell.length_b   1.000
_cell.length_c   1.000
_cell.angle_alpha   90.00
_cell.angle_beta   90.00
_cell.angle_gamma   90.00
#
_symmetry.space_group_name_H-M   'P 1'
#
loop_
_entity.id
_entity.type
_entity.pdbx_description
1 polymer ?
#
loop_
_entity_poly.entity_id
_entity_poly.type
_entity_poly.pdbx_seq_one_letter_code
_entity_poly.pdbx_strand_id
1 'polypeptide(L)' 'SLYILSSLVICSLYLLQVQANRRTCEQLSRVCARNEVRIGIEDDVTKYLNAECRRRDRRWKNITRCELERAACECKLQ' A
#
# COMPACT_ATOMS: atom_id res chain seq x y z
N SER A 1 -21.86 30.73 -1.65
CA SER A 1 -22.17 29.91 -0.45
C SER A 1 -22.47 28.45 -0.79
N LEU A 2 -23.40 28.14 -1.70
CA LEU A 2 -23.73 26.75 -2.07
C LEU A 2 -22.55 25.97 -2.70
N TYR A 3 -21.79 26.60 -3.59
CA TYR A 3 -20.60 26.00 -4.22
C TYR A 3 -19.48 25.65 -3.23
N ILE A 4 -19.31 26.49 -2.19
CA ILE A 4 -18.31 26.24 -1.14
C ILE A 4 -18.75 25.04 -0.31
N LEU A 5 -20.03 24.98 0.06
CA LEU A 5 -20.60 23.84 0.78
C LEU A 5 -20.50 22.55 -0.04
N SER A 6 -20.84 22.59 -1.34
CA SER A 6 -20.73 21.41 -2.21
C SER A 6 -19.28 20.94 -2.37
N SER A 7 -18.33 21.87 -2.55
CA SER A 7 -16.91 21.55 -2.64
C SER A 7 -16.38 20.91 -1.35
N LEU A 8 -16.76 21.44 -0.19
CA LEU A 8 -16.38 20.88 1.11
C LEU A 8 -16.94 19.47 1.31
N VAL A 9 -18.21 19.23 0.93
CA VAL A 9 -18.82 17.90 1.01
C VAL A 9 -18.09 16.90 0.11
N ILE A 10 -17.82 17.25 -1.15
CA ILE A 10 -17.10 16.37 -2.09
C ILE A 10 -15.69 16.06 -1.58
N CYS A 11 -14.96 17.07 -1.08
CA CYS A 11 -13.64 16.89 -0.50
C CYS A 11 -13.68 15.94 0.71
N SER A 12 -14.67 16.12 1.59
CA SER A 12 -14.85 15.28 2.77
C SER A 12 -15.16 13.82 2.40
N LEU A 13 -16.03 13.60 1.41
CA LEU A 13 -16.35 12.25 0.90
C LEU A 13 -15.12 11.59 0.27
N TYR A 14 -14.33 12.33 -0.51
CA TYR A 14 -13.09 11.82 -1.09
C TYR A 14 -12.08 11.43 0.00
N LEU A 15 -11.90 12.27 1.02
CA LEU A 15 -11.03 11.94 2.15
C LEU A 15 -11.51 10.70 2.91
N LEU A 16 -12.82 10.55 3.11
CA LEU A 16 -13.39 9.36 3.74
C LEU A 16 -13.13 8.10 2.91
N GLN A 17 -13.28 8.18 1.58
CA GLN A 17 -12.98 7.07 0.67
C GLN A 17 -11.51 6.66 0.75
N VAL A 18 -10.58 7.62 0.69
CA VAL A 18 -9.14 7.36 0.82
C VAL A 18 -8.81 6.69 2.15
N GLN A 19 -9.42 7.14 3.25
CA GLN A 19 -9.21 6.53 4.57
C GLN A 19 -9.77 5.11 4.65
N ALA A 20 -10.94 4.85 4.05
CA ALA A 20 -11.52 3.51 3.97
C ALA A 20 -10.61 2.56 3.17
N ASN A 21 -10.13 3.01 2.01
CA ASN A 21 -9.22 2.24 1.16
C ASN A 21 -7.90 1.91 1.86
N ARG A 22 -7.31 2.88 2.56
CA ARG A 22 -6.12 2.66 3.38
C ARG A 22 -6.34 1.58 4.44
N ARG A 23 -7.47 1.61 5.15
CA ARG A 23 -7.80 0.59 6.16
C ARG A 23 -7.93 -0.81 5.55
N THR A 24 -8.56 -0.90 4.38
CA THR A 24 -8.68 -2.15 3.62
C THR A 24 -7.31 -2.72 3.27
N CYS A 25 -6.41 -1.91 2.73
CA CYS A 25 -5.06 -2.35 2.37
C CYS A 25 -4.20 -2.70 3.59
N GLU A 26 -4.36 -1.98 4.70
CA GLU A 26 -3.71 -2.33 5.97
C GLU A 26 -4.19 -3.68 6.50
N GLN A 27 -5.50 -3.96 6.41
CA GLN A 27 -6.04 -5.26 6.81
C GLN A 27 -5.51 -6.39 5.93
N LEU A 28 -5.47 -6.20 4.61
CA LEU A 28 -4.86 -7.15 3.66
C LEU A 28 -3.41 -7.46 4.03
N SER A 29 -2.61 -6.42 4.28
CA SER A 29 -1.20 -6.56 4.67
C SER A 29 -1.03 -7.34 5.97
N ARG A 30 -1.87 -7.07 6.99
CA ARG A 30 -1.85 -7.83 8.26
C ARG A 30 -2.18 -9.30 8.07
N VAL A 31 -3.17 -9.62 7.22
CA VAL A 31 -3.53 -11.01 6.91
C VAL A 31 -2.38 -11.71 6.18
N CYS A 32 -1.75 -11.01 5.23
CA CYS A 32 -0.57 -11.52 4.52
C CYS A 32 0.59 -11.79 5.50
N ALA A 33 0.92 -10.83 6.37
CA ALA A 33 2.02 -10.93 7.33
C ALA A 33 1.88 -12.13 8.29
N ARG A 34 0.65 -12.46 8.71
CA ARG A 34 0.38 -13.65 9.52
C ARG A 34 0.77 -14.96 8.82
N ASN A 35 0.76 -14.97 7.49
CA ASN A 35 1.09 -16.15 6.70
C ASN A 35 2.57 -16.18 6.27
N GLU A 36 3.34 -15.09 6.45
CA GLU A 36 4.77 -15.02 6.07
C GLU A 36 5.62 -16.09 6.75
N VAL A 37 5.29 -16.49 7.98
CA VAL A 37 5.96 -17.61 8.70
C VAL A 37 5.93 -18.91 7.89
N ARG A 38 4.85 -19.14 7.12
CA ARG A 38 4.67 -20.37 6.34
C ARG A 38 5.21 -20.25 4.91
N ILE A 39 5.08 -19.09 4.29
CA ILE A 39 5.31 -18.89 2.84
C ILE A 39 6.56 -18.08 2.52
N GLY A 40 7.22 -17.52 3.53
CA GLY A 40 8.35 -16.62 3.38
C GLY A 40 7.94 -15.15 3.27
N ILE A 41 8.89 -14.28 3.59
CA ILE A 41 8.78 -12.82 3.56
C ILE A 41 9.05 -12.24 2.16
N GLU A 42 9.63 -13.02 1.25
CA GLU A 42 10.00 -12.61 -0.10
C GLU A 42 9.55 -13.66 -1.13
N ASP A 43 9.25 -13.22 -2.35
CA ASP A 43 9.06 -14.04 -3.54
C ASP A 43 10.01 -13.59 -4.67
N ASP A 44 9.91 -14.18 -5.86
CA ASP A 44 10.79 -13.84 -6.97
C ASP A 44 10.63 -12.38 -7.43
N VAL A 45 9.43 -11.81 -7.29
CA VAL A 45 9.15 -10.41 -7.63
C VAL A 45 9.81 -9.48 -6.62
N THR A 46 9.63 -9.72 -5.32
CA THR A 46 10.23 -8.86 -4.29
C THR A 46 11.74 -9.00 -4.25
N LYS A 47 12.29 -10.20 -4.50
CA LYS A 47 13.74 -10.40 -4.65
C LYS A 47 14.31 -9.58 -5.80
N TYR A 48 13.70 -9.68 -6.98
CA TYR A 48 14.12 -8.91 -8.14
C TYR A 48 14.04 -7.41 -7.87
N LEU A 49 12.93 -6.93 -7.32
CA LEU A 49 12.71 -5.52 -7.03
C LEU A 49 13.69 -4.99 -5.99
N ASN A 50 13.90 -5.71 -4.90
CA ASN A 50 14.88 -5.34 -3.87
C ASN A 50 16.30 -5.32 -4.44
N ALA A 51 16.66 -6.28 -5.30
CA ALA A 51 17.97 -6.30 -5.94
C ALA A 51 18.18 -5.09 -6.86
N GLU A 52 17.19 -4.77 -7.69
CA GLU A 52 17.27 -3.65 -8.62
C GLU A 52 17.29 -2.30 -7.91
N CYS A 53 16.41 -2.11 -6.92
CA CYS A 53 16.40 -0.88 -6.12
C CYS A 53 17.70 -0.70 -5.33
N ARG A 54 18.29 -1.78 -4.81
CA ARG A 54 19.58 -1.72 -4.10
C ARG A 54 20.74 -1.33 -5.02
N ARG A 55 20.68 -1.67 -6.31
CA ARG A 55 21.68 -1.21 -7.30
C ARG A 55 21.59 0.29 -7.54
N ARG A 56 20.37 0.84 -7.56
CA ARG A 56 20.11 2.26 -7.81
C ARG A 56 20.31 3.13 -6.58
N ASP A 57 19.88 2.63 -5.43
CA ASP A 57 20.02 3.28 -4.12
C ASP A 57 20.63 2.30 -3.11
N ARG A 58 21.88 2.55 -2.72
CA ARG A 58 22.59 1.71 -1.73
C ARG A 58 21.96 1.78 -0.33
N ARG A 59 21.12 2.78 -0.04
CA ARG A 59 20.39 2.92 1.22
C ARG A 59 19.00 2.27 1.18
N TRP A 60 18.66 1.61 0.07
CA TRP A 60 17.39 0.91 -0.09
C TRP A 60 17.14 -0.06 1.08
N LYS A 61 15.95 0.04 1.67
CA LYS A 61 15.45 -0.93 2.64
C LYS A 61 14.62 -1.96 1.90
N ASN A 62 14.96 -3.24 2.08
CA ASN A 62 14.17 -4.31 1.47
C ASN A 62 12.72 -4.21 1.91
N ILE A 63 11.82 -4.36 0.94
CA ILE A 63 10.40 -4.50 1.20
C ILE A 63 10.03 -5.98 1.21
N THR A 64 9.08 -6.36 2.07
CA THR A 64 8.51 -7.71 2.06
C THR A 64 7.45 -7.85 0.98
N ARG A 65 7.07 -9.09 0.69
CA ARG A 65 5.95 -9.39 -0.20
C ARG A 65 4.65 -8.74 0.29
N CYS A 66 4.37 -8.76 1.59
CA CYS A 66 3.16 -8.19 2.14
C CYS A 66 3.16 -6.64 2.15
N GLU A 67 4.34 -6.02 2.18
CA GLU A 67 4.49 -4.58 1.98
C GLU A 67 4.28 -4.19 0.52
N LEU A 68 4.78 -5.00 -0.43
CA LEU A 68 4.53 -4.80 -1.86
C LEU A 68 3.05 -4.95 -2.21
N GLU A 69 2.38 -5.98 -1.70
CA GLU A 69 0.93 -6.21 -1.87
C GLU A 69 0.10 -5.04 -1.30
N ARG A 70 0.53 -4.49 -0.15
CA ARG A 70 -0.11 -3.30 0.43
C ARG A 70 0.01 -2.10 -0.51
N ALA A 71 1.21 -1.82 -1.01
CA ALA A 71 1.44 -0.69 -1.91
C ALA A 71 0.64 -0.85 -3.22
N ALA A 72 0.56 -2.07 -3.76
CA ALA A 72 -0.25 -2.38 -4.93
C ALA A 72 -1.75 -2.17 -4.68
N CYS A 73 -2.25 -2.56 -3.50
CA CYS A 73 -3.63 -2.31 -3.09
C CYS A 73 -3.93 -0.81 -2.99
N GLU A 74 -3.05 -0.04 -2.33
CA GLU A 74 -3.22 1.41 -2.17
C GLU A 74 -3.22 2.11 -3.53
N CYS A 75 -2.34 1.70 -4.45
CA CYS A 75 -2.30 2.23 -5.81
C CYS A 75 -3.56 1.92 -6.63
N LYS A 76 -4.18 0.75 -6.44
CA LYS A 76 -5.41 0.36 -7.15
C LYS A 76 -6.66 1.06 -6.63
N LEU A 77 -6.64 1.46 -5.36
CA LEU A 77 -7.77 2.09 -4.68
C LEU A 77 -7.64 3.62 -4.57
N GLN A 78 -6.69 4.22 -5.29
CA GLN A 78 -6.53 5.68 -5.40
C GLN A 78 -7.44 6.30 -6.45
#